data_AF-A0A0F3IM17-F1
#
_entry.id   AF-A0A0F3IM17-F1
#
_cell.length_a   1.000
_cell.length_b   1.000
_cell.length_c   1.000
_cell.angle_alpha   90.00
_cell.angle_beta   90.00
_cell.angle_gamma   90.00
#
_symmetry.space_group_name_H-M   'P 1'
#
loop_
_entity.id
_entity.type
_entity.pdbx_description
1 polymer ?
#
loop_
_entity_poly.entity_id
_entity_poly.type
_entity_poly.pdbx_seq_one_letter_code
_entity_poly.pdbx_strand_id
1 'polypeptide(L)'
;MTRTRLTTRRDFLQYTLAAAAGLSNRSAALGFLAGTQAAAVQAADQDYRALVCIFLGGGNDGYNVLIPTDSERYGIYKQARSNLALAKEDLLDLAGNNAGQTYAVWDAAQEMQQMYNNGRLAFVANVGTLLQPTQKKDYESGKNLPPSYFLIATRPTKPCPIN
;
A
#
# COMPACT_ATOMS: atom_id res chain seq x y z
N MET A 1 -28.40 43.82 -20.91
CA MET A 1 -27.03 44.38 -20.82
C MET A 1 -26.38 43.82 -19.56
N THR A 2 -25.71 42.67 -19.65
CA THR A 2 -25.24 41.90 -18.48
C THR A 2 -23.78 42.27 -18.20
N ARG A 3 -23.53 42.96 -17.08
CA ARG A 3 -22.20 43.43 -16.70
C ARG A 3 -21.45 42.30 -15.99
N THR A 4 -20.48 41.68 -16.66
CA THR A 4 -19.58 40.70 -16.05
C THR A 4 -18.70 41.41 -15.02
N ARG A 5 -18.89 41.12 -13.72
CA ARG A 5 -17.97 41.62 -12.67
C ARG A 5 -16.68 40.82 -12.76
N LEU A 6 -15.58 41.48 -13.13
CA LEU A 6 -14.24 40.92 -13.00
C LEU A 6 -13.87 40.88 -11.52
N THR A 7 -13.53 39.69 -11.01
CA THR A 7 -13.06 39.49 -9.64
C THR A 7 -11.82 40.35 -9.41
N THR A 8 -11.88 41.27 -8.46
CA THR A 8 -10.75 42.16 -8.17
C THR A 8 -9.73 41.46 -7.26
N ARG A 9 -8.49 41.97 -7.23
CA ARG A 9 -7.44 41.45 -6.32
C ARG A 9 -7.87 41.48 -4.85
N ARG A 10 -8.76 42.42 -4.48
CA ARG A 10 -9.33 42.53 -3.13
C ARG A 10 -10.36 41.43 -2.87
N ASP A 11 -11.18 41.11 -3.86
CA ASP A 11 -12.13 39.99 -3.76
C ASP A 11 -11.36 38.66 -3.61
N PHE A 12 -10.27 38.47 -4.35
CA PHE A 12 -9.40 37.28 -4.20
C PHE A 12 -8.80 37.16 -2.78
N LEU A 13 -8.31 38.27 -2.20
CA LEU A 13 -7.81 38.30 -0.83
C LEU A 13 -8.91 38.02 0.21
N GLN A 14 -10.12 38.54 -0.01
CA GLN A 14 -11.26 38.28 0.86
C GLN A 14 -11.69 36.81 0.81
N TYR A 15 -11.74 36.20 -0.37
CA TYR A 15 -12.10 34.79 -0.51
C TYR A 15 -11.03 33.85 0.07
N THR A 16 -9.75 34.17 -0.10
CA THR A 16 -8.64 33.36 0.45
C THR A 16 -8.57 33.43 1.98
N LEU A 17 -8.78 34.61 2.57
CA LEU A 17 -8.84 34.75 4.04
C LEU A 17 -10.08 34.06 4.64
N ALA A 18 -11.23 34.11 3.97
CA ALA A 18 -12.43 33.42 4.42
C ALA A 18 -12.28 31.89 4.37
N ALA A 19 -11.62 31.36 3.33
CA ALA A 19 -11.29 29.94 3.23
C ALA A 19 -10.30 29.49 4.32
N ALA A 20 -9.30 30.32 4.65
CA ALA A 20 -8.33 30.04 5.70
C ALA A 20 -8.96 29.99 7.10
N ALA A 21 -9.93 30.87 7.39
CA ALA A 21 -10.64 30.88 8.67
C ALA A 21 -11.51 29.63 8.88
N GLY A 22 -12.03 29.03 7.80
CA GLY A 22 -12.84 27.80 7.85
C GLY A 22 -12.07 26.54 8.27
N LEU A 23 -10.75 26.52 8.17
CA LEU A 23 -9.89 25.36 8.50
C LEU A 23 -9.69 25.12 10.00
N SER A 24 -10.22 25.99 10.86
CA SER A 24 -10.13 25.85 12.31
C SER A 24 -11.17 24.90 12.91
N ASN A 25 -12.18 24.47 12.12
CA ASN A 25 -13.20 23.54 12.55
C ASN A 25 -12.87 22.09 12.13
N ARG A 26 -13.00 21.13 13.05
CA ARG A 26 -12.75 19.69 12.79
C ARG A 26 -13.62 19.12 11.65
N SER A 27 -14.77 19.73 11.38
CA SER A 27 -15.65 19.42 10.24
C SER A 27 -15.07 19.83 8.89
N ALA A 28 -14.27 20.91 8.82
CA ALA A 28 -13.56 21.30 7.60
C ALA A 28 -12.35 20.39 7.32
N ALA A 29 -11.70 19.86 8.36
CA ALA A 29 -10.68 18.82 8.21
C ALA A 29 -11.26 17.51 7.64
N LEU A 30 -12.47 17.13 8.07
CA LEU A 30 -13.23 16.03 7.47
C LEU A 30 -13.64 16.33 6.03
N GLY A 31 -14.02 17.58 5.72
CA GLY A 31 -14.32 18.03 4.35
C GLY A 31 -13.10 18.02 3.43
N PHE A 32 -11.91 18.36 3.95
CA PHE A 32 -10.65 18.26 3.23
C PHE A 32 -10.28 16.79 2.96
N LEU A 33 -10.44 15.89 3.93
CA LEU A 33 -10.20 14.45 3.75
C LEU A 33 -11.23 13.80 2.81
N ALA A 34 -12.50 14.23 2.86
CA ALA A 34 -13.52 13.81 1.90
C ALA A 34 -13.23 14.37 0.50
N GLY A 35 -12.67 15.59 0.42
CA GLY A 35 -12.25 16.24 -0.81
C GLY A 35 -11.03 15.59 -1.46
N THR A 36 -10.06 15.08 -0.68
CA THR A 36 -8.93 14.31 -1.23
C THR A 36 -9.38 12.92 -1.71
N GLN A 37 -10.34 12.29 -1.03
CA GLN A 37 -10.97 11.04 -1.49
C GLN A 37 -11.75 11.27 -2.80
N ALA A 38 -12.45 12.40 -2.95
CA ALA A 38 -13.14 12.77 -4.19
C ALA A 38 -12.16 13.13 -5.32
N ALA A 39 -11.10 13.88 -5.03
CA ALA A 39 -10.07 14.23 -6.02
C ALA A 39 -9.31 13.01 -6.57
N ALA A 40 -9.19 11.93 -5.79
CA ALA A 40 -8.66 10.65 -6.28
C ALA A 40 -9.58 9.97 -7.31
N VAL A 41 -10.89 10.25 -7.28
CA VAL A 41 -11.88 9.75 -8.26
C VAL A 41 -11.91 10.62 -9.51
N GLN A 42 -11.71 11.93 -9.40
CA GLN A 42 -11.72 12.86 -10.54
C GLN A 42 -10.49 12.77 -11.46
N ALA A 43 -9.43 12.05 -11.07
CA ALA A 43 -8.27 11.77 -11.92
C ALA A 43 -8.42 10.47 -12.75
N ALA A 44 -9.65 10.00 -12.94
CA ALA A 44 -9.94 8.90 -13.87
C ALA A 44 -9.73 9.37 -15.31
N ASP A 45 -8.50 9.18 -15.79
CA ASP A 45 -8.19 8.97 -17.20
C ASP A 45 -9.12 7.88 -17.78
N GLN A 46 -9.28 7.80 -19.11
CA GLN A 46 -10.14 6.80 -19.77
C GLN A 46 -9.72 5.34 -19.42
N ASP A 47 -8.52 5.16 -18.87
CA ASP A 47 -8.07 3.93 -18.22
C ASP A 47 -8.65 3.82 -16.79
N TYR A 48 -9.71 3.01 -16.63
CA TYR A 48 -10.28 2.69 -15.31
C TYR A 48 -9.22 2.06 -14.39
N ARG A 49 -8.96 2.72 -13.26
CA ARG A 49 -8.08 2.23 -12.20
C ARG A 49 -8.85 2.16 -10.90
N ALA A 50 -8.92 0.96 -10.33
CA ALA A 50 -9.54 0.74 -9.03
C ALA A 50 -8.53 0.15 -8.05
N LEU A 51 -8.57 0.63 -6.81
CA LEU A 51 -7.92 -0.01 -5.68
C LEU A 51 -8.96 -0.86 -4.95
N VAL A 52 -8.72 -2.17 -4.86
CA VAL A 52 -9.58 -3.09 -4.11
C VAL A 52 -8.88 -3.43 -2.80
N CYS A 53 -9.42 -2.94 -1.69
CA CYS A 53 -8.94 -3.25 -0.34
C CYS A 53 -9.71 -4.46 0.20
N ILE A 54 -9.05 -5.62 0.28
CA ILE A 54 -9.63 -6.83 0.86
C ILE A 54 -9.19 -6.94 2.32
N PHE A 55 -10.15 -6.87 3.24
CA PHE A 55 -9.88 -7.12 4.65
C PHE A 55 -9.98 -8.62 4.95
N LEU A 56 -8.84 -9.27 5.17
CA LEU A 56 -8.80 -10.69 5.54
C LEU A 56 -9.00 -10.84 7.06
N GLY A 57 -10.26 -10.78 7.50
CA GLY A 57 -10.66 -10.93 8.91
C GLY A 57 -10.49 -12.34 9.49
N GLY A 58 -9.67 -13.20 8.90
CA GLY A 58 -9.44 -14.56 9.37
C GLY A 58 -8.14 -15.15 8.81
N GLY A 59 -7.37 -15.79 9.70
CA GLY A 59 -6.30 -16.79 9.46
C GLY A 59 -5.10 -16.45 8.57
N ASN A 60 -5.23 -15.53 7.61
CA ASN A 60 -4.19 -15.14 6.68
C ASN A 60 -3.48 -13.90 7.21
N ASP A 61 -2.25 -14.07 7.64
CA ASP A 61 -1.40 -13.03 8.22
C ASP A 61 -0.25 -12.61 7.30
N GLY A 62 -0.33 -12.95 6.01
CA GLY A 62 0.68 -12.62 5.00
C GLY A 62 1.93 -13.51 5.04
N TYR A 63 2.33 -14.01 6.21
CA TYR A 63 3.45 -14.93 6.35
C TYR A 63 3.17 -16.31 5.74
N ASN A 64 1.90 -16.70 5.61
CA ASN A 64 1.51 -17.91 4.87
C ASN A 64 1.26 -17.64 3.37
N VAL A 65 1.39 -16.39 2.91
CA VAL A 65 1.24 -16.01 1.50
C VAL A 65 2.59 -15.87 0.83
N LEU A 66 3.53 -15.15 1.44
CA LEU A 66 4.86 -14.91 0.89
C LEU A 66 5.93 -15.44 1.85
N ILE A 67 6.59 -16.53 1.47
CA ILE A 67 7.52 -17.28 2.32
C ILE A 67 8.94 -17.13 1.76
N PRO A 68 9.95 -16.77 2.58
CA PRO A 68 11.35 -16.77 2.13
C PRO A 68 11.85 -18.20 1.93
N THR A 69 12.59 -18.46 0.86
CA THR A 69 13.07 -19.82 0.53
C THR A 69 14.54 -20.08 0.82
N ASP A 70 15.32 -19.01 1.02
CA ASP A 70 16.70 -19.10 1.47
C ASP A 70 16.80 -19.78 2.84
N SER A 71 17.87 -20.56 3.04
CA SER A 71 17.99 -21.44 4.20
C SER A 71 17.90 -20.67 5.53
N GLU A 72 18.57 -19.53 5.63
CA GLU A 72 18.64 -18.72 6.85
C GLU A 72 17.26 -18.13 7.21
N ARG A 73 16.64 -17.37 6.30
CA ARG A 73 15.36 -16.71 6.59
C ARG A 73 14.20 -17.69 6.65
N TYR A 74 14.24 -18.79 5.91
CA TYR A 74 13.28 -19.88 6.10
C TYR A 74 13.40 -20.49 7.50
N GLY A 75 14.63 -20.65 8.04
CA GLY A 75 14.85 -21.08 9.41
C GLY A 75 14.22 -20.14 10.44
N ILE A 76 14.39 -18.83 10.26
CA ILE A 76 13.76 -17.79 11.09
C ILE A 76 12.23 -17.87 10.98
N TYR A 77 11.69 -17.95 9.77
CA TYR A 77 10.25 -18.13 9.51
C TYR A 77 9.70 -19.36 10.24
N LYS A 78 10.35 -20.52 10.08
CA LYS A 78 9.93 -21.78 10.68
C LYS A 78 9.97 -21.73 12.21
N GLN A 79 10.99 -21.10 12.78
CA GLN A 79 11.09 -20.92 14.23
C GLN A 79 9.99 -19.99 14.76
N ALA A 80 9.76 -18.86 14.10
CA ALA A 80 8.75 -17.88 14.52
C ALA A 80 7.32 -18.42 14.40
N ARG A 81 7.05 -19.26 13.38
CA ARG A 81 5.73 -19.82 13.11
C ARG A 81 5.47 -21.16 13.78
N SER A 82 6.52 -21.88 14.18
CA SER A 82 6.43 -23.18 14.86
C SER A 82 5.51 -24.17 14.11
N ASN A 83 4.37 -24.54 14.68
CA ASN A 83 3.40 -25.48 14.10
C ASN A 83 2.57 -24.90 12.93
N LEU A 84 2.62 -23.58 12.70
CA LEU A 84 1.96 -22.92 11.59
C LEU A 84 2.87 -22.72 10.37
N ALA A 85 4.13 -23.18 10.45
CA ALA A 85 5.09 -23.05 9.37
C ALA A 85 4.80 -24.04 8.25
N LEU A 86 4.87 -23.57 7.00
CA LEU A 86 4.72 -24.44 5.83
C LEU A 86 5.99 -25.21 5.54
N ALA A 87 5.85 -26.47 5.17
CA ALA A 87 6.97 -27.31 4.75
C ALA A 87 7.50 -26.80 3.39
N LYS A 88 8.80 -26.96 3.12
CA LYS A 88 9.38 -26.43 1.87
C LYS A 88 8.83 -27.14 0.64
N GLU A 89 8.43 -28.40 0.82
CA GLU A 89 7.87 -29.24 -0.23
C GLU A 89 6.50 -28.73 -0.74
N ASP A 90 5.77 -28.00 0.11
CA ASP A 90 4.45 -27.44 -0.20
C ASP A 90 4.55 -26.02 -0.78
N LEU A 91 5.75 -25.55 -1.12
CA LEU A 91 6.01 -24.21 -1.61
C LEU A 91 6.21 -24.18 -3.12
N LEU A 92 5.68 -23.14 -3.75
CA LEU A 92 5.84 -22.82 -5.16
C LEU A 92 6.72 -21.59 -5.32
N ASP A 93 7.92 -21.79 -5.88
CA ASP A 93 8.90 -20.73 -6.07
C ASP A 93 8.38 -19.62 -7.00
N LEU A 94 8.65 -18.37 -6.60
CA LEU A 94 8.39 -17.20 -7.42
C LEU A 94 9.61 -16.89 -8.30
N ALA A 95 9.36 -16.54 -9.57
CA ALA A 95 10.42 -16.29 -10.53
C ALA A 95 11.23 -15.02 -10.20
N GLY A 96 12.54 -15.10 -10.35
CA GLY A 96 13.44 -13.98 -10.15
C GLY A 96 13.96 -13.85 -8.72
N ASN A 97 14.57 -12.71 -8.44
CA ASN A 97 15.27 -12.46 -7.20
C ASN A 97 15.14 -10.98 -6.83
N ASN A 98 14.87 -10.71 -5.55
CA ASN A 98 14.79 -9.36 -5.01
C ASN A 98 16.04 -9.06 -4.15
N ALA A 99 17.07 -8.44 -4.74
CA ALA A 99 18.30 -8.04 -4.03
C ALA A 99 19.01 -9.20 -3.26
N GLY A 100 19.16 -10.34 -3.90
CA GLY A 100 19.72 -11.58 -3.34
C GLY A 100 18.66 -12.52 -2.74
N GLN A 101 17.40 -12.12 -2.66
CA GLN A 101 16.36 -12.81 -1.90
C GLN A 101 15.39 -13.57 -2.81
N THR A 102 15.11 -14.82 -2.45
CA THR A 102 14.12 -15.68 -3.11
C THR A 102 12.92 -15.91 -2.20
N TYR A 103 11.75 -16.06 -2.84
CA TYR A 103 10.47 -16.22 -2.17
C TYR A 103 9.62 -17.26 -2.89
N ALA A 104 8.65 -17.82 -2.17
CA ALA A 104 7.65 -18.74 -2.66
C ALA A 104 6.28 -18.42 -2.07
N VAL A 105 5.25 -19.00 -2.67
CA VAL A 105 3.87 -19.00 -2.15
C VAL A 105 3.44 -20.43 -1.80
N TRP A 106 2.41 -20.56 -0.96
CA TRP A 106 1.78 -21.85 -0.63
C TRP A 106 1.21 -22.54 -1.90
N ASP A 107 1.16 -23.88 -1.96
CA ASP A 107 0.71 -24.66 -3.13
C ASP A 107 -0.70 -24.33 -3.68
N ALA A 108 -1.70 -24.10 -2.84
CA ALA A 108 -3.03 -23.60 -3.18
C ALA A 108 -3.04 -22.19 -3.81
N ALA A 109 -1.92 -21.46 -3.82
CA ALA A 109 -1.78 -20.14 -4.43
C ALA A 109 -1.14 -20.19 -5.84
N GLN A 110 -1.30 -21.30 -6.58
CA GLN A 110 -0.80 -21.48 -7.95
C GLN A 110 -1.12 -20.30 -8.89
N GLU A 111 -2.36 -19.81 -8.88
CA GLU A 111 -2.76 -18.68 -9.73
C GLU A 111 -1.98 -17.40 -9.38
N MET A 112 -1.68 -17.19 -8.10
CA MET A 112 -0.88 -16.04 -7.64
C MET A 112 0.57 -16.15 -8.12
N GLN A 113 1.15 -17.35 -8.04
CA GLN A 113 2.48 -17.65 -8.56
C GLN A 113 2.54 -17.39 -10.08
N GLN A 114 1.56 -17.87 -10.84
CA GLN A 114 1.49 -17.65 -12.28
C GLN A 114 1.34 -16.16 -12.62
N MET A 115 0.48 -15.42 -11.93
CA MET A 115 0.34 -13.98 -12.16
C MET A 115 1.64 -13.22 -11.87
N TYR A 116 2.35 -13.60 -10.80
CA TYR A 116 3.64 -13.00 -10.48
C TYR A 116 4.68 -13.32 -11.55
N ASN A 117 4.81 -14.59 -11.93
CA ASN A 117 5.77 -15.06 -12.94
C ASN A 117 5.49 -14.43 -14.32
N ASN A 118 4.24 -14.12 -14.62
CA ASN A 118 3.82 -13.41 -15.83
C ASN A 118 3.94 -11.88 -15.73
N GLY A 119 4.50 -11.34 -14.64
CA GLY A 119 4.68 -9.89 -14.44
C GLY A 119 3.39 -9.11 -14.19
N ARG A 120 2.29 -9.78 -13.84
CA ARG A 120 0.96 -9.21 -13.60
C ARG A 120 0.64 -8.99 -12.12
N LEU A 121 1.48 -9.50 -11.22
CA LEU A 121 1.36 -9.33 -9.78
C LEU A 121 2.69 -8.87 -9.19
N ALA A 122 2.63 -8.00 -8.19
CA ALA A 122 3.78 -7.62 -7.38
C ALA A 122 3.43 -7.79 -5.91
N PHE A 123 4.40 -8.24 -5.12
CA PHE A 123 4.31 -8.18 -3.68
C PHE A 123 4.97 -6.89 -3.21
N VAL A 124 4.26 -6.14 -2.39
CA VAL A 124 4.87 -5.09 -1.59
C VAL A 124 4.91 -5.65 -0.18
N ALA A 125 6.04 -5.54 0.51
CA ALA A 125 6.24 -6.04 1.87
C ALA A 125 6.39 -4.87 2.85
N ASN A 126 6.11 -5.09 4.14
CA ASN A 126 6.32 -4.11 5.21
C ASN A 126 5.59 -2.77 5.03
N VAL A 127 4.40 -2.77 4.43
CA VAL A 127 3.60 -1.56 4.25
C VAL A 127 2.54 -1.48 5.33
N GLY A 128 2.41 -0.31 5.93
CA GLY A 128 1.12 0.16 6.43
C GLY A 128 1.26 1.50 7.13
N THR A 129 0.22 1.89 7.85
CA THR A 129 0.04 3.26 8.31
C THR A 129 0.96 3.58 9.48
N LEU A 130 1.88 4.55 9.36
CA LEU A 130 2.56 5.02 10.57
C LEU A 130 1.55 5.69 11.51
N LEU A 131 1.46 5.23 12.76
CA LEU A 131 0.65 5.89 13.80
C LEU A 131 1.23 7.28 14.14
N GLN A 132 2.55 7.41 14.05
CA GLN A 132 3.29 8.65 14.19
C GLN A 132 4.60 8.57 13.40
N PRO A 133 5.19 9.70 12.96
CA PRO A 133 6.52 9.73 12.38
C PRO A 133 7.54 9.03 13.30
N THR A 134 8.26 8.04 12.77
CA THR A 134 9.26 7.27 13.53
C THR A 134 10.64 7.59 12.99
N GLN A 135 11.59 7.90 13.88
CA GLN A 135 13.00 8.11 13.48
C GLN A 135 13.75 6.77 13.49
N LYS A 136 14.84 6.69 12.71
CA LYS A 136 15.68 5.48 12.64
C LYS A 136 16.13 4.99 14.02
N LYS A 137 16.54 5.89 14.92
CA LYS A 137 16.95 5.53 16.30
C LYS A 137 15.82 4.88 17.10
N ASP A 138 14.58 5.31 16.85
CA ASP A 138 13.41 4.84 17.59
C ASP A 138 13.03 3.43 17.09
N TYR A 139 13.20 3.18 15.78
CA TYR A 139 13.10 1.85 15.19
C TYR A 139 14.14 0.87 15.74
N GLU A 140 15.42 1.28 15.74
CA GLU A 140 16.51 0.44 16.24
C GLU A 140 16.39 0.15 17.75
N SER A 141 15.76 1.03 18.51
CA SER A 141 15.50 0.84 19.95
C SER A 141 14.16 0.16 20.27
N GLY A 142 13.39 -0.25 19.26
CA GLY A 142 12.11 -0.94 19.44
C GLY A 142 11.01 -0.09 20.08
N LYS A 143 11.13 1.24 20.05
CA LYS A 143 10.17 2.17 20.67
C LYS A 143 9.19 2.71 19.63
N ASN A 144 7.92 2.80 20.00
CA ASN A 144 6.87 3.45 19.21
C ASN A 144 6.62 2.84 17.81
N LEU A 145 6.90 1.54 17.65
CA LEU A 145 6.67 0.83 16.40
C LEU A 145 5.16 0.59 16.18
N PRO A 146 4.65 0.74 14.95
CA PRO A 146 3.27 0.40 14.64
C PRO A 146 3.01 -1.11 14.82
N PRO A 147 1.82 -1.52 15.31
CA PRO A 147 1.42 -2.92 15.29
C PRO A 147 1.28 -3.41 13.84
N SER A 148 1.74 -4.63 13.58
CA SER A 148 1.93 -5.29 12.27
C SER A 148 0.84 -5.07 11.20
N TYR A 149 1.26 -4.97 9.94
CA TYR A 149 0.40 -4.64 8.79
C TYR A 149 0.38 -5.69 7.66
N PHE A 150 -0.73 -5.67 6.92
CA PHE A 150 -1.19 -6.60 5.89
C PHE A 150 -1.03 -6.02 4.48
N LEU A 151 -0.88 -6.86 3.45
CA LEU A 151 -0.46 -6.50 2.09
C LEU A 151 -1.12 -7.31 0.97
N ILE A 152 -1.43 -6.64 -0.15
CA ILE A 152 -1.29 -7.04 -1.57
C ILE A 152 -1.56 -5.77 -2.42
N ALA A 153 -0.73 -5.50 -3.43
CA ALA A 153 -1.00 -4.50 -4.45
C ALA A 153 -0.63 -5.05 -5.84
N THR A 154 -1.63 -5.25 -6.70
CA THR A 154 -1.40 -5.65 -8.09
C THR A 154 -0.99 -4.42 -8.91
N ARG A 155 -0.02 -4.61 -9.80
CA ARG A 155 0.38 -3.57 -10.76
C ARG A 155 -0.53 -3.70 -11.98
N PRO A 156 -1.27 -2.66 -12.40
CA PRO A 156 -1.94 -2.69 -13.69
C PRO A 156 -0.89 -2.73 -14.80
N THR A 157 -1.09 -3.65 -15.74
CA THR A 157 -0.19 -3.94 -16.86
C THR A 157 -0.03 -2.73 -17.76
N LYS A 158 1.04 -1.96 -17.58
CA LYS A 158 1.62 -1.15 -18.66
C LYS A 158 3.13 -1.41 -18.69
N PRO A 159 3.67 -2.00 -19.77
CA PRO A 159 5.10 -2.22 -19.88
C PRO A 159 5.83 -0.86 -19.85
N CYS A 160 6.81 -0.73 -18.97
CA CYS A 160 7.70 0.42 -18.92
C CYS A 160 8.68 0.31 -20.09
N PRO A 161 8.76 1.28 -21.01
CA PRO A 161 9.80 1.28 -22.02
C PRO A 161 11.14 1.51 -21.33
N ILE A 162 12.01 0.50 -21.42
CA ILE A 162 13.44 0.64 -21.17
C ILE A 162 14.01 1.41 -22.37
N ASN A 163 14.51 2.61 -22.11
CA ASN A 163 15.45 3.31 -22.98
C ASN A 163 16.71 3.56 -22.17
#